data_AF-A0A960UA07-F1
#
_entry.id   AF-A0A960UA07-F1
#
_cell.length_a   1.000
_cell.length_b   1.000
_cell.length_c   1.000
_cell.angle_alpha   90.00
_cell.angle_beta   90.00
_cell.angle_gamma   90.00
#
_symmetry.space_group_name_H-M   'P 1'
#
loop_
_entity.id
_entity.type
_entity.pdbx_description
1 polymer ?
#
loop_
_entity_poly.entity_id
_entity_poly.type
_entity_poly.pdbx_seq_one_letter_code
_entity_poly.pdbx_strand_id
1 'polypeptide(L)'
;YMGDGLMILFPGEVESGIRSAISILEGVKAFNKNLITQGKESIRVGIGINYGEVAFGIIGSEYRKSGNVISDTVNLASRMEGLTKYYGSTVIISEYIYKKIKNESSYPIRYLDRVRAKGKTKPVRIYELITEEEKDKLEAIEDFKRGIYYYLAGKFDKSLKIFEDLNNLYKNDKAVEIYRQRIEEILKNGTEENWDGTFDHLSK
;
A
#
# COMPACT_ATOMS: atom_id res chain seq x y z
N TYR A 1 7.99 19.23 -4.30
CA TYR A 1 8.97 18.21 -4.70
C TYR A 1 9.75 17.80 -3.47
N MET A 2 9.78 16.50 -3.16
CA MET A 2 10.52 15.93 -2.02
C MET A 2 11.51 14.89 -2.56
N GLY A 3 12.65 15.34 -3.08
CA GLY A 3 13.58 14.46 -3.80
C GLY A 3 12.99 14.02 -5.15
N ASP A 4 12.88 12.72 -5.36
CA ASP A 4 12.27 12.05 -6.53
C ASP A 4 10.74 11.90 -6.41
N GLY A 5 10.14 12.30 -5.29
CA GLY A 5 8.71 12.19 -5.02
C GLY A 5 7.89 13.47 -5.22
N LEU A 6 6.60 13.26 -5.52
CA LEU A 6 5.56 14.29 -5.56
C LEU A 6 4.61 14.14 -4.38
N MET A 7 4.27 15.26 -3.74
CA MET A 7 3.19 15.34 -2.76
C MET A 7 2.07 16.16 -3.37
N ILE A 8 0.87 15.58 -3.47
CA ILE A 8 -0.30 16.20 -4.09
C ILE A 8 -1.42 16.22 -3.07
N LEU A 9 -2.06 17.38 -2.90
CA LEU A 9 -3.15 17.58 -1.97
C LEU A 9 -4.46 17.75 -2.74
N PHE A 10 -5.46 16.97 -2.39
CA PHE A 10 -6.80 17.05 -2.95
C PHE A 10 -7.77 17.53 -1.89
N PRO A 11 -8.35 18.73 -2.01
CA PRO A 11 -9.49 19.12 -1.19
C PRO A 11 -10.74 18.33 -1.64
N GLY A 12 -11.59 17.95 -0.69
CA GLY A 12 -12.89 17.33 -0.98
C GLY A 12 -12.89 15.80 -0.98
N GLU A 13 -13.39 15.20 -2.06
CA GLU A 13 -13.67 13.76 -2.16
C GLU A 13 -12.40 12.91 -2.29
N VAL A 14 -12.39 11.74 -1.63
CA VAL A 14 -11.23 10.83 -1.61
C VAL A 14 -10.95 10.23 -2.99
N GLU A 15 -11.98 10.08 -3.81
CA GLU A 15 -11.91 9.55 -5.17
C GLU A 15 -11.07 10.44 -6.10
N SER A 16 -10.89 11.73 -5.77
CA SER A 16 -9.98 12.61 -6.53
C SER A 16 -8.53 12.12 -6.43
N GLY A 17 -8.09 11.67 -5.25
CA GLY A 17 -6.77 11.07 -5.07
C GLY A 17 -6.62 9.75 -5.81
N ILE A 18 -7.66 8.90 -5.77
CA ILE A 18 -7.67 7.61 -6.48
C ILE A 18 -7.61 7.80 -8.00
N ARG A 19 -8.46 8.66 -8.56
CA ARG A 19 -8.45 8.98 -9.99
C ARG A 19 -7.10 9.57 -10.43
N SER A 20 -6.52 10.46 -9.61
CA SER A 20 -5.19 10.99 -9.91
C SER A 20 -4.12 9.91 -9.90
N ALA A 21 -4.18 8.95 -8.99
CA ALA A 21 -3.23 7.84 -8.97
C ALA A 21 -3.34 7.01 -10.25
N ILE A 22 -4.55 6.66 -10.68
CA ILE A 22 -4.80 5.94 -11.93
C ILE A 22 -4.24 6.71 -13.13
N SER A 23 -4.53 8.01 -13.26
CA SER A 23 -4.03 8.84 -14.35
C SER A 23 -2.50 8.97 -14.35
N ILE A 24 -1.86 9.01 -13.17
CA ILE A 24 -0.39 8.99 -13.07
C ILE A 24 0.16 7.67 -13.62
N LEU A 25 -0.46 6.52 -13.30
CA LEU A 25 -0.02 5.22 -13.79
C LEU A 25 -0.19 5.07 -15.30
N GLU A 26 -1.30 5.56 -15.86
CA GLU A 26 -1.51 5.61 -17.31
C GLU A 26 -0.44 6.48 -18.00
N GLY A 27 -0.12 7.64 -17.40
CA GLY A 27 0.95 8.52 -17.87
C GLY A 27 2.33 7.85 -17.84
N VAL A 28 2.67 7.17 -16.73
CA VAL A 28 3.92 6.41 -16.58
C VAL A 28 3.99 5.26 -17.59
N LYS A 29 2.88 4.55 -17.83
CA LYS A 29 2.80 3.52 -18.86
C LYS A 29 3.10 4.08 -20.25
N ALA A 30 2.46 5.20 -20.62
CA ALA A 30 2.70 5.85 -21.92
C ALA A 30 4.15 6.32 -22.04
N PHE A 31 4.72 6.87 -20.97
CA PHE A 31 6.12 7.29 -20.92
C PHE A 31 7.08 6.11 -21.08
N ASN A 32 6.83 5.00 -20.39
CA ASN A 32 7.62 3.77 -20.48
C ASN A 32 7.62 3.17 -21.89
N LYS A 33 6.50 3.23 -22.62
CA LYS A 33 6.48 2.82 -24.04
C LYS A 33 7.50 3.60 -24.86
N ASN A 34 7.60 4.92 -24.63
CA ASN A 34 8.57 5.76 -25.32
C ASN A 34 10.02 5.41 -24.90
N LEU A 35 10.28 5.22 -23.60
CA LEU A 35 11.61 4.80 -23.12
C LEU A 35 12.07 3.49 -23.76
N ILE A 36 11.18 2.50 -23.85
CA ILE A 36 11.48 1.21 -24.47
C ILE A 36 11.83 1.39 -25.96
N THR A 37 11.09 2.23 -26.70
CA THR A 37 11.44 2.52 -28.12
C THR A 37 12.79 3.21 -28.29
N GLN A 38 13.29 3.87 -27.24
CA GLN A 38 14.62 4.48 -27.20
C GLN A 38 15.72 3.55 -26.65
N GLY A 39 15.41 2.28 -26.36
CA GLY A 39 16.35 1.34 -25.75
C GLY A 39 16.70 1.67 -24.29
N LYS A 40 15.83 2.41 -23.58
CA LYS A 40 16.02 2.78 -22.17
C LYS A 40 15.16 1.89 -21.25
N GLU A 41 15.60 1.74 -20.01
CA GLU A 41 14.86 1.01 -18.97
C GLU A 41 13.56 1.73 -18.58
N SER A 42 12.52 0.97 -18.28
CA SER A 42 11.26 1.48 -17.76
C SER A 42 11.40 2.00 -16.31
N ILE A 43 10.66 3.05 -15.98
CA ILE A 43 10.54 3.54 -14.61
C ILE A 43 9.32 2.91 -13.90
N ARG A 44 9.38 2.85 -12.57
CA ARG A 44 8.27 2.45 -11.70
C ARG A 44 7.98 3.55 -10.69
N VAL A 45 6.72 3.68 -10.30
CA VAL A 45 6.29 4.63 -9.26
C VAL A 45 5.48 3.90 -8.20
N GLY A 46 5.72 4.23 -6.94
CA GLY A 46 4.87 3.87 -5.82
C GLY A 46 3.95 5.03 -5.48
N ILE A 47 2.68 4.76 -5.16
CA ILE A 47 1.71 5.78 -4.77
C ILE A 47 1.09 5.42 -3.43
N GLY A 48 1.25 6.32 -2.46
CA GLY A 48 0.61 6.25 -1.16
C GLY A 48 -0.51 7.27 -1.02
N ILE A 49 -1.72 6.83 -0.67
CA ILE A 49 -2.88 7.70 -0.53
C ILE A 49 -3.42 7.63 0.90
N ASN A 50 -3.65 8.79 1.50
CA ASN A 50 -4.24 8.91 2.82
C ASN A 50 -5.26 10.04 2.87
N TYR A 51 -6.22 9.93 3.78
CA TYR A 51 -7.20 10.97 4.09
C TYR A 51 -7.13 11.35 5.57
N GLY A 52 -7.25 12.64 5.85
CA GLY A 52 -7.28 13.15 7.21
C GLY A 52 -7.15 14.67 7.24
N GLU A 53 -7.19 15.23 8.44
CA GLU A 53 -7.03 16.66 8.63
C GLU A 53 -5.59 17.08 8.33
N VAL A 54 -5.47 18.22 7.66
CA VAL A 54 -4.19 18.79 7.27
C VAL A 54 -4.11 20.20 7.81
N ALA A 55 -3.20 20.43 8.76
CA ALA A 55 -2.84 21.77 9.16
C ALA A 55 -1.92 22.36 8.09
N PHE A 56 -2.37 23.43 7.44
CA PHE A 56 -1.57 24.18 6.48
C PHE A 56 -1.07 25.47 7.16
N GLY A 57 0.25 25.62 7.26
CA GLY A 57 0.88 26.81 7.81
C GLY A 57 2.14 27.17 7.03
N ILE A 58 2.48 28.47 6.98
CA ILE A 58 3.76 28.92 6.44
C ILE A 58 4.81 28.64 7.52
N ILE A 59 5.73 27.71 7.26
CA ILE A 59 6.85 27.42 8.15
C ILE A 59 8.14 27.84 7.43
N GLY A 60 8.72 28.96 7.87
CA GLY A 60 9.97 29.51 7.34
C GLY A 60 10.20 30.97 7.79
N SER A 61 11.45 31.42 7.81
CA SER A 61 11.79 32.83 8.03
C SER A 61 11.44 33.68 6.80
N GLU A 62 11.40 35.01 6.93
CA GLU A 62 11.00 35.95 5.85
C GLU A 62 11.68 35.69 4.49
N TYR A 63 12.86 35.06 4.48
CA TYR A 63 13.69 34.81 3.30
C TYR A 63 13.51 33.42 2.65
N ARG A 64 12.75 32.48 3.25
CA ARG A 64 12.38 31.19 2.65
C ARG A 64 10.99 30.76 3.11
N LYS A 65 9.97 31.12 2.33
CA LYS A 65 8.60 30.59 2.50
C LYS A 65 8.47 29.28 1.73
N SER A 66 8.76 28.16 2.39
CA SER A 66 8.40 26.83 1.89
C SER A 66 7.09 26.42 2.56
N GLY A 67 6.03 26.20 1.78
CA GLY A 67 4.79 25.64 2.31
C GLY A 67 5.03 24.21 2.78
N ASN A 68 5.41 24.03 4.04
CA ASN A 68 5.62 22.71 4.62
C ASN A 68 4.34 22.25 5.30
N VAL A 69 3.74 21.22 4.75
CA VAL A 69 2.58 20.58 5.37
C VAL A 69 3.08 19.60 6.42
N ILE A 70 3.07 20.04 7.67
CA ILE A 70 3.36 19.19 8.82
C ILE A 70 2.02 18.68 9.35
N SER A 71 1.61 17.50 8.91
CA SER A 71 0.48 16.79 9.50
C SER A 71 0.79 15.30 9.54
N ASP A 72 0.34 14.64 10.61
CA ASP A 72 0.30 13.18 10.71
C ASP A 72 -0.33 12.54 9.47
N THR A 73 -1.32 13.22 8.87
CA THR A 73 -1.97 12.81 7.62
C THR A 73 -1.00 12.71 6.46
N VAL A 74 -0.11 13.69 6.30
CA VAL A 74 0.89 13.73 5.22
C VAL A 74 1.99 12.71 5.46
N ASN A 75 2.44 12.58 6.71
CA ASN A 75 3.41 11.56 7.09
C ASN A 75 2.86 10.15 6.84
N LEU A 76 1.57 9.91 7.10
CA LEU A 76 0.95 8.64 6.82
C LEU A 76 0.86 8.37 5.31
N ALA A 77 0.55 9.37 4.48
CA ALA A 77 0.55 9.23 3.01
C ALA A 77 1.93 8.81 2.48
N SER A 78 3.00 9.50 2.89
CA SER A 78 4.38 9.16 2.50
C SER A 78 4.78 7.76 2.97
N ARG A 79 4.27 7.29 4.11
CA ARG A 79 4.50 5.91 4.55
C ARG A 79 3.75 4.89 3.73
N MET A 80 2.50 5.17 3.32
CA MET A 80 1.79 4.28 2.40
C MET A 80 2.59 4.12 1.11
N GLU A 81 3.20 5.19 0.62
CA GLU A 81 4.10 5.16 -0.53
C GLU A 81 5.32 4.28 -0.24
N GLY A 82 6.03 4.47 0.87
CA GLY A 82 7.18 3.62 1.22
C GLY A 82 6.83 2.12 1.33
N LEU A 83 5.61 1.78 1.79
CA LEU A 83 5.15 0.40 1.88
C LEU A 83 4.90 -0.26 0.52
N THR A 84 4.71 0.52 -0.56
CA THR A 84 4.50 -0.01 -1.92
C THR A 84 5.65 -0.95 -2.31
N LYS A 85 6.89 -0.52 -2.07
CA LYS A 85 8.10 -1.31 -2.32
C LYS A 85 8.18 -2.56 -1.44
N TYR A 86 7.73 -2.47 -0.19
CA TYR A 86 7.72 -3.61 0.72
C TYR A 86 6.76 -4.69 0.22
N TYR A 87 5.51 -4.34 -0.07
CA TYR A 87 4.49 -5.30 -0.52
C TYR A 87 4.51 -5.63 -2.01
N GLY A 88 5.31 -4.92 -2.81
CA GLY A 88 5.28 -5.07 -4.28
C GLY A 88 3.97 -4.55 -4.88
N SER A 89 3.36 -3.56 -4.23
CA SER A 89 2.14 -2.90 -4.67
C SER A 89 2.47 -1.65 -5.45
N THR A 90 1.61 -1.26 -6.39
CA THR A 90 1.77 0.01 -7.11
C THR A 90 1.10 1.15 -6.35
N VAL A 91 -0.09 0.90 -5.80
CA VAL A 91 -0.86 1.89 -5.05
C VAL A 91 -1.31 1.29 -3.72
N ILE A 92 -0.96 1.96 -2.62
CA ILE A 92 -1.46 1.63 -1.28
C ILE A 92 -2.30 2.77 -0.76
N ILE A 93 -3.49 2.43 -0.27
CA ILE A 93 -4.43 3.34 0.36
C ILE A 93 -4.62 2.98 1.84
N SER A 94 -4.77 4.00 2.68
CA SER A 94 -5.10 3.78 4.09
C SER A 94 -6.57 3.40 4.27
N GLU A 95 -6.91 2.84 5.44
CA GLU A 95 -8.30 2.59 5.81
C GLU A 95 -9.19 3.84 5.81
N TYR A 96 -8.60 5.02 5.96
CA TYR A 96 -9.33 6.29 5.96
C TYR A 96 -9.82 6.65 4.55
N ILE A 97 -9.04 6.30 3.52
CA ILE A 97 -9.50 6.36 2.13
C ILE A 97 -10.57 5.29 1.91
N TYR A 98 -10.26 4.03 2.23
CA TYR A 98 -11.15 2.88 1.99
C TYR A 98 -12.56 3.11 2.55
N LYS A 99 -12.67 3.56 3.80
CA LYS A 99 -13.96 3.85 4.47
C LYS A 99 -14.78 4.98 3.85
N LYS A 100 -14.19 5.81 2.99
CA LYS A 100 -14.83 6.99 2.39
C LYS A 100 -15.16 6.83 0.91
N ILE A 101 -14.71 5.75 0.28
CA ILE A 101 -15.06 5.45 -1.10
C ILE A 101 -16.56 5.20 -1.17
N LYS A 102 -17.27 5.92 -2.05
CA LYS A 102 -18.72 5.76 -2.21
C LYS A 102 -19.10 4.61 -3.12
N ASN A 103 -18.24 4.28 -4.09
CA ASN A 103 -18.48 3.23 -5.08
C ASN A 103 -17.30 2.25 -5.12
N GLU A 104 -17.25 1.34 -4.13
CA GLU A 104 -16.18 0.35 -4.02
C GLU A 104 -16.10 -0.55 -5.26
N SER A 105 -17.22 -0.89 -5.88
CA SER A 105 -17.26 -1.74 -7.08
C SER A 105 -16.54 -1.14 -8.30
N SER A 106 -16.27 0.17 -8.30
CA SER A 106 -15.48 0.82 -9.35
C SER A 106 -13.97 0.66 -9.19
N TYR A 107 -13.51 0.14 -8.05
CA TYR A 107 -12.09 0.07 -7.71
C TYR A 107 -11.76 -1.32 -7.18
N PRO A 108 -11.02 -2.16 -7.94
CA PRO A 108 -10.55 -3.43 -7.42
C PRO A 108 -9.58 -3.19 -6.26
N ILE A 109 -10.02 -3.47 -5.04
CA ILE A 109 -9.27 -3.21 -3.82
C ILE A 109 -9.15 -4.51 -3.03
N ARG A 110 -7.94 -4.82 -2.57
CA ARG A 110 -7.70 -5.91 -1.63
C ARG A 110 -7.13 -5.40 -0.31
N TYR A 111 -7.60 -5.96 0.79
CA TYR A 111 -6.97 -5.75 2.09
C TYR A 111 -5.57 -6.36 2.06
N LEU A 112 -4.56 -5.58 2.48
CA LEU A 112 -3.16 -5.96 2.35
C LEU A 112 -2.57 -6.34 3.71
N ASP A 113 -2.68 -5.46 4.71
CA ASP A 113 -2.12 -5.71 6.04
C ASP A 113 -2.70 -4.74 7.10
N ARG A 114 -2.37 -4.99 8.37
CA ARG A 114 -2.53 -4.06 9.49
C ARG A 114 -1.14 -3.66 9.96
N VAL A 115 -0.75 -2.42 9.70
CA VAL A 115 0.62 -1.95 9.96
C VAL A 115 0.66 -0.95 11.11
N ARG A 116 1.67 -1.05 11.97
CA ARG A 116 1.97 -0.02 12.97
C ARG A 116 3.10 0.86 12.47
N ALA A 117 2.85 2.16 12.38
CA ALA A 117 3.89 3.11 12.04
C ALA A 117 4.79 3.38 13.26
N LYS A 118 6.09 3.56 13.02
CA LYS A 118 7.04 3.97 14.05
C LYS A 118 6.56 5.25 14.77
N GLY A 119 6.46 5.16 16.10
CA GLY A 119 5.99 6.26 16.96
C GLY A 119 4.46 6.41 17.05
N LYS A 120 3.68 5.51 16.44
CA LYS A 120 2.21 5.46 16.61
C LYS A 120 1.81 4.22 17.42
N THR A 121 0.88 4.41 18.34
CA THR A 121 0.34 3.34 19.18
C THR A 121 -0.78 2.56 18.49
N LYS A 122 -1.53 3.21 17.59
CA LYS A 122 -2.64 2.60 16.87
C LYS A 122 -2.17 2.10 15.50
N PRO A 123 -2.34 0.81 15.19
CA PRO A 123 -2.10 0.31 13.84
C PRO A 123 -3.18 0.78 12.88
N VAL A 124 -2.80 0.89 11.60
CA VAL A 124 -3.65 1.33 10.50
C VAL A 124 -3.80 0.16 9.53
N ARG A 125 -5.03 -0.13 9.12
CA ARG A 125 -5.29 -1.08 8.02
C ARG A 125 -4.93 -0.43 6.70
N ILE A 126 -4.27 -1.19 5.84
CA ILE A 126 -3.85 -0.75 4.51
C ILE A 126 -4.43 -1.68 3.46
N TYR A 127 -4.71 -1.09 2.31
CA TYR A 127 -5.33 -1.77 1.18
C TYR A 127 -4.52 -1.45 -0.06
N GLU A 128 -4.47 -2.39 -0.98
CA GLU A 128 -3.90 -2.18 -2.29
C GLU A 128 -5.02 -1.91 -3.28
N LEU A 129 -4.85 -0.86 -4.08
CA LEU A 129 -5.68 -0.62 -5.25
C LEU A 129 -5.01 -1.34 -6.42
N ILE A 130 -5.69 -2.36 -6.94
CA ILE A 130 -5.20 -3.23 -8.01
C ILE A 130 -5.58 -2.60 -9.35
N THR A 131 -4.60 -2.49 -10.23
CA THR A 131 -4.80 -1.98 -11.59
C THR A 131 -5.19 -3.11 -12.55
N GLU A 132 -5.76 -2.75 -13.71
CA GLU A 132 -6.12 -3.73 -14.75
C GLU A 132 -4.92 -4.52 -15.30
N GLU A 133 -3.70 -4.03 -15.10
CA GLU A 133 -2.47 -4.70 -15.51
C GLU A 133 -2.07 -5.84 -14.56
N GLU A 134 -2.59 -5.82 -13.33
CA GLU A 134 -2.27 -6.77 -12.28
C GLU A 134 -3.29 -7.92 -12.23
N LYS A 135 -3.51 -8.56 -13.39
CA LYS A 135 -4.51 -9.62 -13.59
C LYS A 135 -4.39 -10.74 -12.56
N ASP A 136 -3.17 -11.22 -12.30
CA ASP A 136 -2.88 -12.23 -11.30
C ASP A 136 -3.42 -11.83 -9.91
N LYS A 137 -3.24 -10.56 -9.53
CA LYS A 137 -3.75 -10.06 -8.25
C LYS A 137 -5.27 -9.94 -8.23
N LEU A 138 -5.89 -9.59 -9.36
CA LEU A 138 -7.35 -9.53 -9.52
C LEU A 138 -7.99 -10.92 -9.36
N GLU A 139 -7.39 -11.94 -9.97
CA GLU A 139 -7.87 -13.33 -9.86
C GLU A 139 -7.64 -13.89 -8.44
N ALA A 140 -6.58 -13.46 -7.76
CA ALA A 140 -6.22 -13.91 -6.42
C ALA A 140 -7.01 -13.25 -5.28
N ILE A 141 -7.82 -12.20 -5.49
CA ILE A 141 -8.37 -11.36 -4.40
C ILE A 141 -9.07 -12.19 -3.31
N GLU A 142 -9.97 -13.09 -3.71
CA GLU A 142 -10.80 -13.84 -2.75
C GLU A 142 -10.01 -14.91 -2.00
N ASP A 143 -9.08 -15.59 -2.67
CA ASP A 143 -8.21 -16.56 -2.00
C ASP A 143 -7.19 -15.86 -1.09
N PHE A 144 -6.65 -14.72 -1.50
CA PHE A 144 -5.77 -13.89 -0.67
C PHE A 144 -6.48 -13.44 0.60
N LYS A 145 -7.71 -12.93 0.46
CA LYS A 145 -8.59 -12.57 1.59
C LYS A 145 -8.86 -13.75 2.51
N ARG A 146 -9.09 -14.94 1.97
CA ARG A 146 -9.28 -16.18 2.76
C ARG A 146 -8.00 -16.59 3.50
N GLY A 147 -6.85 -16.46 2.85
CA GLY A 147 -5.52 -16.70 3.45
C GLY A 147 -5.31 -15.81 4.66
N ILE A 148 -5.56 -14.50 4.53
CA ILE A 148 -5.50 -13.54 5.63
C ILE A 148 -6.52 -13.87 6.73
N TYR A 149 -7.75 -14.25 6.38
CA TYR A 149 -8.76 -14.64 7.37
C TYR A 149 -8.26 -15.77 8.28
N TYR A 150 -7.65 -16.82 7.69
CA TYR A 150 -7.07 -17.90 8.47
C TYR A 150 -5.83 -17.49 9.26
N TYR A 151 -4.99 -16.63 8.68
CA TYR A 151 -3.83 -16.04 9.36
C TYR A 151 -4.29 -15.36 10.65
N LEU A 152 -5.18 -14.37 10.55
CA LEU A 152 -5.70 -13.61 11.69
C LEU A 152 -6.47 -14.47 12.73
N ALA A 153 -7.02 -15.60 12.31
CA ALA A 153 -7.68 -16.56 13.19
C ALA A 153 -6.71 -17.53 13.90
N GLY A 154 -5.40 -17.39 13.70
CA GLY A 154 -4.37 -18.31 14.24
C GLY A 154 -4.39 -19.70 13.60
N LYS A 155 -5.09 -19.88 12.47
CA LYS A 155 -5.18 -21.16 11.75
C LYS A 155 -4.06 -21.25 10.71
N PHE A 156 -2.83 -21.25 11.19
CA PHE A 156 -1.62 -21.09 10.39
C PHE A 156 -1.45 -22.15 9.30
N ASP A 157 -1.73 -23.43 9.57
CA ASP A 157 -1.62 -24.48 8.53
C ASP A 157 -2.57 -24.23 7.35
N LYS A 158 -3.81 -23.79 7.64
CA LYS A 158 -4.80 -23.46 6.60
C LYS A 158 -4.41 -22.23 5.81
N SER A 159 -3.84 -21.23 6.50
CA SER A 159 -3.36 -20.01 5.88
C SER A 159 -2.17 -20.29 4.98
N LEU A 160 -1.18 -21.05 5.47
CA LEU A 160 0.02 -21.44 4.73
C LEU A 160 -0.36 -22.15 3.43
N LYS A 161 -1.26 -23.14 3.52
CA LYS A 161 -1.71 -23.89 2.34
C LYS A 161 -2.26 -22.98 1.23
N ILE A 162 -3.07 -21.99 1.61
CA ILE A 162 -3.61 -21.01 0.65
C ILE A 162 -2.50 -20.16 0.03
N PHE A 163 -1.56 -19.66 0.84
CA PHE A 163 -0.48 -18.82 0.34
C PHE A 163 0.54 -19.60 -0.51
N GLU A 164 0.77 -20.89 -0.22
CA GLU A 164 1.55 -21.77 -1.10
C GLU A 164 0.85 -22.00 -2.45
N ASP A 165 -0.45 -22.27 -2.44
CA ASP A 165 -1.24 -22.45 -3.66
C ASP A 165 -1.25 -21.16 -4.50
N LEU A 166 -1.44 -19.99 -3.87
CA LEU A 166 -1.34 -18.68 -4.52
C LEU A 166 0.05 -18.43 -5.09
N ASN A 167 1.12 -18.76 -4.36
CA ASN A 167 2.50 -18.54 -4.81
C ASN A 167 2.85 -19.43 -6.03
N ASN A 168 2.29 -20.65 -6.07
CA ASN A 168 2.45 -21.57 -7.20
C ASN A 168 1.73 -21.06 -8.46
N LEU A 169 0.54 -20.46 -8.30
CA LEU A 169 -0.25 -19.89 -9.39
C LEU A 169 0.30 -18.53 -9.87
N TYR A 170 0.70 -17.66 -8.94
CA TYR A 170 1.03 -16.26 -9.18
C TYR A 170 2.41 -15.89 -8.61
N LYS A 171 3.47 -16.26 -9.33
CA LYS A 171 4.87 -16.24 -8.84
C LYS A 171 5.47 -14.85 -8.50
N ASN A 172 4.75 -13.77 -8.77
CA ASN A 172 5.27 -12.40 -8.67
C ASN A 172 4.54 -11.53 -7.62
N ASP A 173 3.60 -12.10 -6.86
CA ASP A 173 2.92 -11.35 -5.82
C ASP A 173 3.72 -11.35 -4.51
N LYS A 174 4.46 -10.28 -4.27
CA LYS A 174 5.31 -10.15 -3.09
C LYS A 174 4.51 -10.17 -1.78
N ALA A 175 3.24 -9.75 -1.78
CA ALA A 175 2.41 -9.83 -0.59
C ALA A 175 2.10 -11.28 -0.20
N VAL A 176 1.89 -12.16 -1.19
CA VAL A 176 1.71 -13.61 -0.97
C VAL A 176 2.95 -14.21 -0.33
N GLU A 177 4.13 -13.89 -0.87
CA GLU A 177 5.41 -14.38 -0.32
C GLU A 177 5.65 -13.89 1.11
N ILE A 178 5.31 -12.63 1.42
CA ILE A 178 5.42 -12.07 2.78
C ILE A 178 4.59 -12.89 3.77
N TYR A 179 3.32 -13.18 3.45
CA TYR A 179 2.49 -13.96 4.35
C TYR A 179 3.00 -15.39 4.50
N ARG A 180 3.44 -16.04 3.41
CA ARG A 180 4.04 -17.38 3.46
C ARG A 180 5.22 -17.42 4.43
N GLN A 181 6.19 -16.51 4.27
CA GLN A 181 7.37 -16.42 5.15
C GLN A 181 7.01 -16.16 6.61
N ARG A 182 6.08 -15.23 6.88
CA ARG A 182 5.62 -14.95 8.25
C ARG A 182 4.99 -16.17 8.91
N ILE A 183 4.16 -16.91 8.17
CA ILE A 183 3.49 -18.10 8.69
C ILE A 183 4.50 -19.22 8.95
N GLU A 184 5.45 -19.44 8.03
CA GLU A 184 6.55 -20.40 8.23
C GLU A 184 7.37 -20.07 9.49
N GLU A 185 7.68 -18.79 9.72
CA GLU A 185 8.38 -18.33 10.92
C GLU A 185 7.56 -18.59 12.19
N ILE A 186 6.26 -18.28 12.17
CA ILE A 186 5.35 -18.53 13.30
C ILE A 186 5.23 -20.04 13.59
N LEU A 187 5.11 -20.89 12.57
CA LEU A 187 5.04 -22.34 12.78
C LEU A 187 6.34 -22.90 13.38
N LYS A 188 7.48 -22.28 13.08
CA LYS A 188 8.79 -22.67 13.60
C LYS A 188 9.04 -22.17 15.02
N ASN A 189 8.70 -20.92 15.31
CA ASN A 189 9.12 -20.20 16.52
C ASN A 189 7.97 -19.92 17.51
N GLY A 190 6.72 -20.18 17.11
CA GLY A 190 5.53 -19.74 17.82
C GLY A 190 5.18 -18.27 17.55
N THR A 191 4.09 -17.80 18.15
CA THR A 191 3.71 -16.38 18.15
C THR A 191 4.21 -15.68 19.40
N GLU A 192 4.36 -14.36 19.35
CA GLU A 192 4.54 -13.54 20.55
C GLU A 192 3.31 -13.63 21.48
N GLU A 193 3.50 -13.37 22.78
CA GLU A 193 2.50 -13.51 23.84
C GLU A 193 1.24 -12.65 23.65
N ASN A 194 1.30 -11.62 22.79
CA ASN A 194 0.19 -10.71 22.46
C ASN A 194 0.01 -10.50 20.95
N TRP A 195 0.30 -11.53 20.15
CA TRP A 195 0.17 -11.45 18.70
C TRP A 195 -1.27 -11.11 18.29
N ASP A 196 -1.43 -10.02 17.52
CA ASP A 196 -2.73 -9.52 17.05
C ASP A 196 -2.79 -9.40 15.51
N GLY A 197 -1.85 -10.06 14.84
CA GLY A 197 -1.67 -10.01 13.39
C GLY A 197 -1.14 -8.69 12.85
N THR A 198 -0.82 -7.71 13.70
CA THR A 198 -0.23 -6.44 13.28
C THR A 198 1.23 -6.63 12.86
N PHE A 199 1.59 -6.06 11.72
CA PHE A 199 2.98 -5.95 11.29
C PHE A 199 3.61 -4.64 11.77
N ASP A 200 4.69 -4.74 12.53
CA ASP A 200 5.50 -3.61 12.94
C ASP A 200 6.56 -3.32 11.87
N HIS A 201 6.29 -2.34 10.99
CA HIS A 201 7.27 -1.89 10.01
C HIS A 201 8.21 -0.87 10.66
N LEU A 202 9.40 -1.34 11.09
CA LEU A 202 10.35 -0.55 11.89
C LEU A 202 11.38 0.25 11.07
N SER A 203 11.42 0.10 9.73
CA SER A 203 12.36 0.82 8.87
C SER A 203 11.92 2.25 8.55
N LYS A 204 12.93 3.09 8.28
CA LYS A 204 12.83 4.52 7.91
C LYS A 204 12.42 4.70 6.46
#